data_AF-A0AA96GCC9-F1
#
_entry.id   AF-A0AA96GCC9-F1
#
_cell.length_a   1.000
_cell.length_b   1.000
_cell.length_c   1.000
_cell.angle_alpha   90.00
_cell.angle_beta   90.00
_cell.angle_gamma   90.00
#
_symmetry.space_group_name_H-M   'P 1'
#
loop_
_entity.id
_entity.type
_entity.pdbx_description
1 polymer ?
#
loop_
_entity_poly.entity_id
_entity_poly.type
_entity_poly.pdbx_seq_one_letter_code
_entity_poly.pdbx_strand_id
1 'polypeptide(L)'
;MDPISQGTMIFKSLAEEFGSTPITERANIKKFFENLLERTGGWVILDFLDLGCWDKIDSFNLDEKIGLLTLTWHDFRSSQESQETKEMQEGLFSVSLYALNIYIKSVIPIVGKDYAVFLINGYSQTQKQIRQSYQKGAIEIKLINKGLFAKRVERKVSDGIEIIDVHCTPIFLLAIIPKNCDMSSGDSKDFLYLYNITESVNRIQNVISSLEQLDPKDEDLICEKVNTARRILEITLKIECCFRNLKINGNYSEMLLGPLSNAVKKVKEENSKISLNKMAELLNEFSHDSGKPVELNKVKVAATMVLVYIELLEREIRLASRFR
;
A
#
# COMPACT_ATOMS: atom_id res chain seq x y z
N MET A 1 -30.99 -5.78 -5.33
CA MET A 1 -30.20 -4.64 -5.83
C MET A 1 -29.19 -5.25 -6.81
N ASP A 2 -29.06 -4.74 -8.03
CA ASP A 2 -28.05 -5.26 -8.98
C ASP A 2 -26.72 -4.55 -8.69
N PRO A 3 -25.73 -5.24 -8.11
CA PRO A 3 -24.51 -4.59 -7.64
C PRO A 3 -23.63 -4.09 -8.80
N ILE A 4 -23.82 -4.63 -10.01
CA ILE A 4 -23.08 -4.20 -11.19
C ILE A 4 -23.62 -2.84 -11.63
N SER A 5 -24.93 -2.71 -11.89
CA SER A 5 -25.53 -1.45 -12.37
C SER A 5 -25.73 -0.38 -11.28
N GLN A 6 -25.69 -0.75 -10.00
CA GLN A 6 -25.97 0.15 -8.87
C GLN A 6 -24.77 0.35 -7.93
N GLY A 7 -23.57 -0.10 -8.32
CA GLY A 7 -22.35 -0.06 -7.49
C GLY A 7 -22.03 1.32 -6.93
N THR A 8 -22.07 2.37 -7.74
CA THR A 8 -21.80 3.77 -7.32
C THR A 8 -22.72 4.23 -6.18
N MET A 9 -24.02 3.90 -6.24
CA MET A 9 -24.99 4.20 -5.17
C MET A 9 -24.70 3.39 -3.90
N ILE A 10 -24.38 2.10 -4.05
CA ILE A 10 -24.01 1.24 -2.92
C ILE A 10 -22.80 1.82 -2.18
N PHE A 11 -21.76 2.22 -2.92
CA PHE A 11 -20.53 2.77 -2.35
C PHE A 11 -20.75 4.11 -1.66
N LYS A 12 -21.59 4.98 -2.23
CA LYS A 12 -22.01 6.23 -1.58
C LYS A 12 -22.72 5.97 -0.25
N SER A 13 -23.69 5.07 -0.25
CA SER A 13 -24.41 4.69 0.97
C SER A 13 -23.47 4.08 2.03
N LEU A 14 -22.49 3.26 1.63
CA LEU A 14 -21.47 2.75 2.54
C LEU A 14 -20.62 3.90 3.12
N ALA A 15 -20.21 4.86 2.29
CA ALA A 15 -19.43 6.00 2.77
C ALA A 15 -20.24 6.92 3.71
N GLU A 16 -21.55 7.06 3.50
CA GLU A 16 -22.45 7.77 4.42
C GLU A 16 -22.59 7.04 5.76
N GLU A 17 -22.67 5.70 5.75
CA GLU A 17 -22.80 4.89 6.96
C GLU A 17 -21.52 4.92 7.82
N PHE A 18 -20.35 4.76 7.19
CA PHE A 18 -19.07 4.68 7.89
C PHE A 18 -18.37 6.05 8.05
N GLY A 19 -18.93 7.10 7.44
CA GLY A 19 -18.38 8.45 7.46
C GLY A 19 -17.19 8.65 6.52
N SER A 20 -16.64 9.86 6.54
CA SER A 20 -15.50 10.26 5.69
C SER A 20 -14.14 10.13 6.39
N THR A 21 -14.10 9.62 7.62
CA THR A 21 -12.88 9.44 8.40
C THR A 21 -12.29 8.04 8.20
N PRO A 22 -10.97 7.86 8.35
CA PRO A 22 -10.35 6.54 8.32
C PRO A 22 -11.00 5.58 9.33
N ILE A 23 -11.39 4.40 8.86
CA ILE A 23 -11.90 3.30 9.69
C ILE A 23 -10.69 2.51 10.21
N THR A 24 -10.35 2.67 11.50
CA THR A 24 -9.17 2.05 12.13
C THR A 24 -9.53 0.91 13.07
N GLU A 25 -10.72 0.96 13.68
CA GLU A 25 -11.17 -0.07 14.62
C GLU A 25 -11.49 -1.38 13.90
N ARG A 26 -10.92 -2.49 14.37
CA ARG A 26 -11.00 -3.79 13.69
C ARG A 26 -12.43 -4.30 13.55
N ALA A 27 -13.26 -4.10 14.58
CA ALA A 27 -14.67 -4.44 14.53
C ALA A 27 -15.43 -3.65 13.46
N ASN A 28 -15.10 -2.36 13.28
CA ASN A 28 -15.72 -1.53 12.25
C ASN A 28 -15.22 -1.88 10.85
N ILE A 29 -13.93 -2.23 10.71
CA ILE A 29 -13.37 -2.75 9.45
C ILE A 29 -14.07 -4.05 9.05
N LYS A 30 -14.27 -4.98 10.00
CA LYS A 30 -15.01 -6.21 9.76
C LYS A 30 -16.43 -5.91 9.28
N LYS A 31 -17.18 -5.09 10.02
CA LYS A 31 -18.53 -4.66 9.66
C LYS A 31 -18.57 -4.01 8.28
N PHE A 32 -17.57 -3.20 7.93
CA PHE A 32 -17.44 -2.62 6.60
C PHE A 32 -17.37 -3.70 5.50
N PHE A 33 -16.52 -4.72 5.66
CA PHE A 33 -16.42 -5.80 4.68
C PHE A 33 -17.67 -6.69 4.65
N GLU A 34 -18.33 -6.94 5.78
CA GLU A 34 -19.62 -7.65 5.84
C GLU A 34 -20.68 -6.90 5.01
N ASN A 35 -20.87 -5.60 5.29
CA ASN A 35 -21.83 -4.76 4.55
C ASN A 35 -21.46 -4.63 3.07
N LEU A 36 -20.16 -4.51 2.74
CA LEU A 36 -19.68 -4.43 1.37
C LEU A 36 -20.06 -5.70 0.60
N LEU A 37 -19.72 -6.88 1.12
CA LEU A 37 -20.02 -8.14 0.43
C LEU A 37 -21.52 -8.43 0.38
N GLU A 38 -22.27 -8.15 1.45
CA GLU A 38 -23.73 -8.33 1.47
C GLU A 38 -24.42 -7.50 0.37
N ARG A 39 -24.04 -6.22 0.24
CA ARG A 39 -24.67 -5.30 -0.71
C ARG A 39 -24.19 -5.50 -2.15
N THR A 40 -22.95 -5.95 -2.32
CA THR A 40 -22.34 -6.11 -3.66
C THR A 40 -22.38 -7.54 -4.19
N GLY A 41 -22.72 -8.53 -3.36
CA GLY A 41 -22.49 -9.95 -3.69
C GLY A 41 -21.01 -10.25 -4.03
N GLY A 42 -20.08 -9.42 -3.54
CA GLY A 42 -18.66 -9.47 -3.87
C GLY A 42 -18.26 -8.80 -5.18
N TRP A 43 -19.20 -8.32 -6.00
CA TRP A 43 -18.90 -7.67 -7.28
C TRP A 43 -18.37 -6.26 -7.11
N VAL A 44 -17.05 -6.16 -7.03
CA VAL A 44 -16.29 -4.91 -6.91
C VAL A 44 -15.05 -4.98 -7.80
N ILE A 45 -14.46 -3.84 -8.11
CA ILE A 45 -13.11 -3.80 -8.68
C ILE A 45 -12.15 -3.59 -7.52
N LEU A 46 -11.18 -4.48 -7.36
CA LEU A 46 -10.06 -4.30 -6.44
C LEU A 46 -8.81 -4.02 -7.28
N ASP A 47 -8.44 -2.75 -7.41
CA ASP A 47 -7.26 -2.34 -8.15
C ASP A 47 -6.04 -2.24 -7.27
N PHE A 48 -4.91 -2.68 -7.81
CA PHE A 48 -3.62 -2.70 -7.15
C PHE A 48 -2.68 -1.73 -7.84
N LEU A 49 -1.84 -1.04 -7.06
CA LEU A 49 -0.79 -0.18 -7.63
C LEU A 49 0.14 -0.95 -8.58
N ASP A 50 0.52 -2.19 -8.24
CA ASP A 50 1.58 -2.93 -8.94
C ASP A 50 1.36 -4.45 -9.16
N LEU A 51 0.19 -5.02 -8.88
CA LEU A 51 -0.04 -6.49 -8.98
C LEU A 51 -1.09 -6.92 -10.01
N GLY A 52 -1.97 -6.02 -10.45
CA GLY A 52 -3.10 -6.33 -11.35
C GLY A 52 -4.40 -5.69 -10.88
N CYS A 53 -5.52 -6.28 -11.25
CA CYS A 53 -6.86 -5.94 -10.77
C CYS A 53 -7.65 -7.22 -10.51
N TRP A 54 -8.53 -7.21 -9.52
CA TRP A 54 -9.55 -8.24 -9.34
C TRP A 54 -10.92 -7.67 -9.66
N ASP A 55 -11.78 -8.53 -10.14
CA ASP A 55 -13.13 -8.21 -10.57
C ASP A 55 -14.19 -8.66 -9.56
N LYS A 56 -13.77 -9.30 -8.47
CA LYS A 56 -14.63 -9.79 -7.40
C LYS A 56 -13.85 -10.03 -6.11
N ILE A 57 -14.54 -9.99 -4.98
CA ILE A 57 -14.09 -10.55 -3.70
C ILE A 57 -15.11 -11.62 -3.31
N ASP A 58 -14.75 -12.89 -3.43
CA ASP A 58 -15.66 -14.01 -3.14
C ASP A 58 -15.98 -14.12 -1.65
N SER A 59 -14.98 -13.88 -0.80
CA SER A 59 -15.13 -13.90 0.65
C SER A 59 -14.03 -13.09 1.31
N PHE A 60 -14.21 -12.79 2.60
CA PHE A 60 -13.15 -12.24 3.43
C PHE A 60 -13.12 -12.90 4.80
N ASN A 61 -11.97 -12.80 5.46
CA ASN A 61 -11.82 -13.11 6.87
C ASN A 61 -10.92 -12.07 7.53
N LEU A 62 -11.27 -11.63 8.74
CA LEU A 62 -10.44 -10.73 9.54
C LEU A 62 -10.09 -11.41 10.88
N ASP A 63 -8.81 -11.73 11.08
CA ASP A 63 -8.32 -12.07 12.42
C ASP A 63 -8.19 -10.78 13.23
N GLU A 64 -9.18 -10.53 14.09
CA GLU A 64 -9.25 -9.33 14.92
C GLU A 64 -8.14 -9.25 15.99
N LYS A 65 -7.41 -10.33 16.29
CA LYS A 65 -6.31 -10.32 17.27
C LYS A 65 -5.03 -9.78 16.67
N ILE A 66 -4.69 -10.24 15.47
CA ILE A 66 -3.45 -9.83 14.77
C ILE A 66 -3.70 -8.77 13.69
N GLY A 67 -4.95 -8.47 13.36
CA GLY A 67 -5.32 -7.54 12.30
C GLY A 67 -5.04 -8.06 10.90
N LEU A 68 -5.09 -9.38 10.68
CA LEU A 68 -4.86 -9.97 9.37
C LEU A 68 -6.16 -10.07 8.60
N LEU A 69 -6.32 -9.22 7.59
CA LEU A 69 -7.38 -9.29 6.60
C LEU A 69 -6.95 -10.23 5.48
N THR A 70 -7.74 -11.25 5.22
CA THR A 70 -7.65 -12.13 4.05
C THR A 70 -8.82 -11.80 3.13
N LEU A 71 -8.53 -11.36 1.91
CA LEU A 71 -9.50 -11.23 0.82
C LEU A 71 -9.30 -12.39 -0.13
N THR A 72 -10.37 -13.16 -0.37
CA THR A 72 -10.34 -14.30 -1.28
C THR A 72 -10.86 -13.85 -2.63
N TRP A 73 -10.06 -14.01 -3.69
CA TRP A 73 -10.57 -13.82 -5.05
C TRP A 73 -11.37 -15.05 -5.47
N HIS A 74 -10.78 -16.24 -5.29
CA HIS A 74 -11.41 -17.53 -5.58
C HIS A 74 -10.92 -18.63 -4.62
N ASP A 75 -11.85 -19.47 -4.14
CA ASP A 75 -11.57 -20.66 -3.33
C ASP A 75 -12.23 -21.91 -3.97
N PHE A 76 -11.44 -22.64 -4.75
CA PHE A 76 -11.87 -23.84 -5.48
C PHE A 76 -12.11 -25.05 -4.57
N ARG A 77 -11.80 -24.96 -3.27
CA ARG A 77 -12.08 -26.04 -2.31
C ARG A 77 -13.53 -26.01 -1.86
N SER A 78 -14.11 -24.81 -1.81
CA SER A 78 -15.43 -24.53 -1.24
C SER A 78 -16.57 -24.67 -2.25
N SER A 79 -16.26 -24.80 -3.54
CA SER A 79 -17.28 -24.82 -4.58
C SER A 79 -18.12 -26.11 -4.47
N GLN A 80 -19.44 -25.94 -4.36
CA GLN A 80 -20.44 -26.98 -4.65
C GLN A 80 -20.53 -27.27 -6.16
N GLU A 81 -19.40 -27.13 -6.85
CA GLU A 81 -19.32 -27.40 -8.26
C GLU A 81 -19.43 -28.90 -8.51
N SER A 82 -20.07 -29.25 -9.62
CA SER A 82 -20.18 -30.63 -10.06
C SER A 82 -18.77 -31.24 -10.20
N GLN A 83 -18.67 -32.55 -10.03
CA GLN A 83 -17.38 -33.24 -10.08
C GLN A 83 -16.67 -33.05 -11.44
N GLU A 84 -17.43 -32.95 -12.54
CA GLU A 84 -16.89 -32.62 -13.88
C GLU A 84 -16.27 -31.20 -13.93
N THR A 85 -16.86 -30.23 -13.24
CA THR A 85 -16.32 -28.86 -13.18
C THR A 85 -15.03 -28.81 -12.37
N LYS A 86 -14.95 -29.57 -11.27
CA LYS A 86 -13.71 -29.70 -10.48
C LYS A 86 -12.61 -30.39 -11.28
N GLU A 87 -12.91 -31.48 -11.98
CA GLU A 87 -11.92 -32.19 -12.82
C GLU A 87 -11.44 -31.32 -14.00
N MET A 88 -12.33 -30.56 -14.63
CA MET A 88 -11.96 -29.61 -15.68
C MET A 88 -11.11 -28.46 -15.15
N GLN A 89 -11.43 -27.95 -13.96
CA GLN A 89 -10.69 -26.87 -13.31
C GLN A 89 -9.32 -27.33 -12.79
N GLU A 90 -9.21 -28.52 -12.18
CA GLU A 90 -7.93 -29.10 -11.74
C GLU A 90 -7.01 -29.37 -12.96
N GLY A 91 -7.59 -29.67 -14.12
CA GLY A 91 -6.86 -29.78 -15.40
C GLY A 91 -6.40 -28.45 -15.99
N LEU A 92 -7.03 -27.32 -15.64
CA LEU A 92 -6.73 -25.97 -16.17
C LEU A 92 -5.97 -25.08 -15.17
N PHE A 93 -6.20 -25.27 -13.87
CA PHE A 93 -5.68 -24.47 -12.76
C PHE A 93 -5.31 -25.42 -11.61
N SER A 94 -4.01 -25.64 -11.42
CA SER A 94 -3.48 -26.49 -10.35
C SER A 94 -3.53 -25.85 -8.95
N VAL A 95 -4.31 -24.78 -8.76
CA VAL A 95 -4.31 -23.92 -7.57
C VAL A 95 -5.67 -23.96 -6.91
N SER A 96 -5.69 -24.36 -5.64
CA SER A 96 -6.89 -24.53 -4.82
C SER A 96 -7.42 -23.21 -4.22
N LEU A 97 -6.56 -22.20 -4.07
CA LEU A 97 -6.91 -20.90 -3.44
C LEU A 97 -6.12 -19.75 -4.06
N TYR A 98 -6.82 -18.66 -4.38
CA TYR A 98 -6.23 -17.34 -4.65
C TYR A 98 -6.71 -16.31 -3.64
N ALA A 99 -5.77 -15.77 -2.86
CA ALA A 99 -6.08 -14.81 -1.80
C ALA A 99 -5.05 -13.68 -1.71
N LEU A 100 -5.44 -12.61 -1.01
CA LEU A 100 -4.65 -11.44 -0.69
C LEU A 100 -4.69 -11.23 0.81
N ASN A 101 -3.52 -11.16 1.42
CA ASN A 101 -3.37 -10.97 2.84
C ASN A 101 -2.74 -9.60 3.15
N ILE A 102 -3.40 -8.88 4.04
CA ILE A 102 -3.04 -7.53 4.44
C ILE A 102 -3.13 -7.46 5.96
N TYR A 103 -2.04 -7.08 6.61
CA TYR A 103 -2.09 -6.68 8.00
C TYR A 103 -2.70 -5.28 8.04
N ILE A 104 -4.02 -5.21 8.20
CA ILE A 104 -4.78 -4.00 7.94
C ILE A 104 -4.54 -2.94 9.02
N LYS A 105 -4.28 -1.72 8.56
CA LYS A 105 -4.16 -0.53 9.40
C LYS A 105 -5.47 0.26 9.39
N SER A 106 -6.02 0.49 8.20
CA SER A 106 -7.26 1.26 8.06
C SER A 106 -7.90 1.05 6.68
N VAL A 107 -9.21 1.31 6.61
CA VAL A 107 -9.93 1.56 5.36
C VAL A 107 -10.24 3.06 5.29
N ILE A 108 -9.97 3.72 4.17
CA ILE A 108 -10.23 5.16 4.00
C ILE A 108 -11.30 5.37 2.93
N PRO A 109 -12.48 5.87 3.32
CA PRO A 109 -13.51 6.32 2.39
C PRO A 109 -13.05 7.60 1.68
N ILE A 110 -13.06 7.58 0.35
CA ILE A 110 -12.84 8.74 -0.51
C ILE A 110 -14.14 9.03 -1.23
N VAL A 111 -14.79 10.13 -0.83
CA VAL A 111 -16.12 10.50 -1.32
C VAL A 111 -15.96 11.54 -2.43
N GLY A 112 -16.14 11.10 -3.67
CA GLY A 112 -16.27 11.99 -4.82
C GLY A 112 -17.67 12.57 -4.93
N LYS A 113 -17.95 13.31 -6.00
CA LYS A 113 -19.29 13.82 -6.30
C LYS A 113 -20.26 12.69 -6.63
N ASP A 114 -19.88 11.83 -7.57
CA ASP A 114 -20.79 10.84 -8.17
C ASP A 114 -20.67 9.43 -7.55
N TYR A 115 -19.51 9.09 -6.99
CA TYR A 115 -19.26 7.80 -6.35
C TYR A 115 -18.28 7.95 -5.18
N ALA A 116 -18.11 6.86 -4.43
CA ALA A 116 -17.08 6.73 -3.42
C ALA A 116 -16.13 5.58 -3.78
N VAL A 117 -14.89 5.65 -3.29
CA VAL A 117 -13.85 4.63 -3.41
C VAL A 117 -13.31 4.36 -2.01
N PHE A 118 -12.91 3.13 -1.71
CA PHE A 118 -12.31 2.80 -0.42
C PHE A 118 -10.85 2.37 -0.60
N LEU A 119 -9.94 3.09 0.04
CA LEU A 119 -8.52 2.77 0.03
C LEU A 119 -8.17 1.84 1.19
N ILE A 120 -7.36 0.82 0.93
CA ILE A 120 -6.87 -0.06 2.00
C ILE A 120 -5.42 0.29 2.33
N ASN A 121 -5.17 0.56 3.62
CA ASN A 121 -3.84 0.76 4.17
C ASN A 121 -3.42 -0.45 4.99
N GLY A 122 -2.18 -0.91 4.80
CA GLY A 122 -1.61 -2.03 5.54
C GLY A 122 -0.34 -1.66 6.29
N TYR A 123 0.01 -2.48 7.27
CA TYR A 123 1.33 -2.48 7.88
C TYR A 123 2.33 -3.23 6.99
N SER A 124 3.58 -2.80 7.03
CA SER A 124 4.68 -3.53 6.38
C SER A 124 4.89 -4.90 7.01
N GLN A 125 5.26 -5.88 6.19
CA GLN A 125 5.66 -7.20 6.63
C GLN A 125 7.03 -7.54 6.06
N THR A 126 7.91 -8.05 6.91
CA THR A 126 9.21 -8.57 6.48
C THR A 126 9.06 -9.96 5.86
N GLN A 127 10.00 -10.34 5.00
CA GLN A 127 10.01 -11.67 4.42
C GLN A 127 10.07 -12.78 5.49
N LYS A 128 10.76 -12.51 6.60
CA LYS A 128 10.85 -13.42 7.75
C LYS A 128 9.47 -13.64 8.40
N GLN A 129 8.73 -12.57 8.67
CA GLN A 129 7.38 -12.64 9.26
C GLN A 129 6.41 -13.39 8.34
N ILE A 130 6.45 -13.08 7.04
CA ILE A 130 5.61 -13.77 6.04
C ILE A 130 5.93 -15.26 6.06
N ARG A 131 7.20 -15.64 5.97
CA ARG A 131 7.58 -17.06 5.98
C ARG A 131 7.08 -17.78 7.23
N GLN A 132 7.22 -17.16 8.40
CA GLN A 132 6.73 -17.72 9.67
C GLN A 132 5.22 -17.93 9.68
N SER A 133 4.43 -16.98 9.16
CA SER A 133 2.96 -17.08 9.10
C SER A 133 2.45 -18.22 8.23
N TYR A 134 3.16 -18.56 7.14
CA TYR A 134 2.67 -19.55 6.17
C TYR A 134 3.37 -20.90 6.20
N GLN A 135 4.46 -21.05 6.97
CA GLN A 135 5.22 -22.29 7.05
C GLN A 135 4.45 -23.40 7.80
N LYS A 136 3.60 -23.04 8.76
CA LYS A 136 2.81 -24.03 9.50
C LYS A 136 1.78 -24.69 8.57
N GLY A 137 1.82 -26.02 8.49
CA GLY A 137 0.90 -26.81 7.66
C GLY A 137 1.27 -26.87 6.16
N ALA A 138 2.35 -26.19 5.74
CA ALA A 138 2.85 -26.29 4.38
C ALA A 138 3.83 -27.45 4.24
N ILE A 139 3.65 -28.25 3.18
CA ILE A 139 4.62 -29.25 2.72
C ILE A 139 5.81 -28.55 2.04
N GLU A 140 5.50 -27.54 1.23
CA GLU A 140 6.47 -26.71 0.53
C GLU A 140 6.01 -25.25 0.55
N ILE A 141 6.97 -24.32 0.64
CA ILE A 141 6.71 -22.89 0.56
C ILE A 141 7.76 -22.20 -0.32
N LYS A 142 7.28 -21.38 -1.25
CA LYS A 142 8.08 -20.51 -2.10
C LYS A 142 7.60 -19.08 -1.98
N LEU A 143 8.55 -18.17 -1.79
CA LEU A 143 8.29 -16.72 -1.74
C LEU A 143 8.83 -16.07 -3.01
N ILE A 144 7.97 -15.38 -3.74
CA ILE A 144 8.28 -14.75 -5.03
C ILE A 144 7.97 -13.26 -4.94
N ASN A 145 8.77 -12.41 -5.59
CA ASN A 145 8.41 -11.02 -5.82
C ASN A 145 7.34 -10.97 -6.92
N LYS A 146 6.09 -10.66 -6.56
CA LYS A 146 5.01 -10.51 -7.55
C LYS A 146 4.92 -9.08 -8.09
N GLY A 147 5.33 -8.12 -7.27
CA GLY A 147 5.53 -6.72 -7.61
C GLY A 147 6.62 -6.11 -6.72
N LEU A 148 6.66 -4.78 -6.68
CA LEU A 148 7.49 -4.02 -5.75
C LEU A 148 6.94 -4.09 -4.33
N PHE A 149 5.62 -4.00 -4.16
CA PHE A 149 4.98 -3.82 -2.85
C PHE A 149 4.40 -5.10 -2.23
N ALA A 150 4.40 -6.22 -2.96
CA ALA A 150 3.87 -7.49 -2.46
C ALA A 150 4.74 -8.71 -2.79
N LYS A 151 4.63 -9.69 -1.91
CA LYS A 151 5.23 -11.01 -2.04
C LYS A 151 4.15 -12.03 -2.32
N ARG A 152 4.38 -12.90 -3.29
CA ARG A 152 3.57 -14.09 -3.49
C ARG A 152 4.10 -15.23 -2.67
N VAL A 153 3.21 -15.81 -1.87
CA VAL A 153 3.41 -17.08 -1.20
C VAL A 153 2.76 -18.15 -2.07
N GLU A 154 3.57 -19.02 -2.67
CA GLU A 154 3.10 -20.26 -3.26
C GLU A 154 3.37 -21.35 -2.22
N ARG A 155 2.33 -21.97 -1.68
CA ARG A 155 2.50 -23.06 -0.71
C ARG A 155 1.73 -24.30 -1.12
N LYS A 156 2.38 -25.46 -0.99
CA LYS A 156 1.75 -26.75 -1.14
C LYS A 156 1.23 -27.22 0.21
N VAL A 157 -0.05 -27.53 0.30
CA VAL A 157 -0.70 -28.13 1.46
C VAL A 157 -1.20 -29.52 1.08
N SER A 158 -1.79 -30.27 2.03
CA SER A 158 -2.35 -31.60 1.73
C SER A 158 -3.39 -31.55 0.60
N ASP A 159 -4.16 -30.47 0.56
CA ASP A 159 -5.36 -30.33 -0.27
C ASP A 159 -5.10 -29.46 -1.53
N GLY A 160 -3.83 -29.41 -1.97
CA GLY A 160 -3.39 -28.76 -3.21
C GLY A 160 -2.46 -27.56 -3.01
N ILE A 161 -2.49 -26.61 -3.95
CA ILE A 161 -1.58 -25.46 -3.97
C ILE A 161 -2.37 -24.20 -3.65
N GLU A 162 -1.86 -23.38 -2.75
CA GLU A 162 -2.44 -22.06 -2.43
C GLU A 162 -1.50 -20.96 -2.93
N ILE A 163 -2.09 -19.96 -3.58
CA ILE A 163 -1.42 -18.73 -4.00
C ILE A 163 -1.97 -17.57 -3.17
N ILE A 164 -1.10 -16.98 -2.36
CA ILE A 164 -1.46 -15.90 -1.45
C ILE A 164 -0.52 -14.74 -1.69
N ASP A 165 -1.04 -13.64 -2.22
CA ASP A 165 -0.30 -12.40 -2.34
C ASP A 165 -0.35 -11.66 -0.99
N VAL A 166 0.79 -11.17 -0.50
CA VAL A 166 0.91 -10.53 0.82
C VAL A 166 1.45 -9.13 0.64
N HIS A 167 0.70 -8.15 1.13
CA HIS A 167 1.14 -6.76 1.12
C HIS A 167 2.28 -6.51 2.12
N CYS A 168 3.35 -5.85 1.68
CA CYS A 168 4.59 -5.74 2.47
C CYS A 168 5.04 -4.30 2.80
N THR A 169 4.33 -3.26 2.35
CA THR A 169 4.80 -1.87 2.44
C THR A 169 3.75 -0.99 3.13
N PRO A 170 4.10 0.05 3.92
CA PRO A 170 3.09 0.84 4.62
C PRO A 170 2.57 1.98 3.72
N ILE A 171 1.95 1.61 2.60
CA ILE A 171 1.35 2.52 1.61
C ILE A 171 -0.11 2.13 1.32
N PHE A 172 -0.86 3.04 0.71
CA PHE A 172 -2.17 2.75 0.13
C PHE A 172 -1.95 2.00 -1.17
N LEU A 173 -1.96 0.67 -1.10
CA LEU A 173 -1.68 -0.18 -2.25
C LEU A 173 -2.92 -0.45 -3.11
N LEU A 174 -4.11 -0.38 -2.49
CA LEU A 174 -5.34 -0.93 -3.05
C LEU A 174 -6.48 0.08 -3.01
N ALA A 175 -7.29 0.05 -4.06
CA ALA A 175 -8.57 0.74 -4.13
C ALA A 175 -9.69 -0.28 -4.38
N ILE A 176 -10.72 -0.26 -3.53
CA ILE A 176 -11.99 -0.93 -3.78
C ILE A 176 -12.89 0.07 -4.49
N ILE A 177 -13.38 -0.31 -5.66
CA ILE A 177 -14.02 0.57 -6.63
C ILE A 177 -15.34 -0.08 -7.08
N PRO A 178 -16.42 0.69 -7.29
CA PRO A 178 -17.69 0.15 -7.80
C PRO A 178 -17.58 -0.26 -9.28
N LYS A 179 -18.34 -1.28 -9.71
CA LYS A 179 -18.30 -1.85 -11.07
C LYS A 179 -18.78 -0.91 -12.19
N ASN A 180 -19.66 0.02 -11.87
CA ASN A 180 -20.29 0.97 -12.80
C ASN A 180 -19.76 2.41 -12.65
N CYS A 181 -18.51 2.59 -12.24
CA CYS A 181 -17.87 3.89 -12.39
C CYS A 181 -17.02 3.94 -13.65
N ASP A 182 -16.91 5.13 -14.25
CA ASP A 182 -16.08 5.37 -15.44
C ASP A 182 -14.58 5.46 -15.14
N MET A 183 -14.12 4.85 -14.02
CA MET A 183 -12.72 4.85 -13.63
C MET A 183 -12.01 3.63 -14.23
N SER A 184 -11.05 3.88 -15.13
CA SER A 184 -10.22 2.80 -15.68
C SER A 184 -9.16 2.34 -14.67
N SER A 185 -8.57 1.17 -14.89
CA SER A 185 -7.43 0.69 -14.09
C SER A 185 -6.18 1.59 -14.22
N GLY A 186 -6.09 2.43 -15.26
CA GLY A 186 -5.05 3.44 -15.36
C GLY A 186 -5.34 4.62 -14.42
N ASP A 187 -6.59 5.09 -14.43
CA ASP A 187 -7.04 6.21 -13.60
C ASP A 187 -6.96 5.86 -12.10
N SER A 188 -7.28 4.62 -11.72
CA SER A 188 -7.17 4.15 -10.34
C SER A 188 -5.72 4.09 -9.85
N LYS A 189 -4.77 3.71 -10.71
CA LYS A 189 -3.33 3.74 -10.40
C LYS A 189 -2.81 5.15 -10.24
N ASP A 190 -3.16 6.05 -11.16
CA ASP A 190 -2.82 7.47 -11.05
C ASP A 190 -3.36 8.07 -9.75
N PHE A 191 -4.62 7.74 -9.42
CA PHE A 191 -5.24 8.13 -8.16
C PHE A 191 -4.49 7.60 -6.93
N LEU A 192 -4.11 6.32 -6.90
CA LEU A 192 -3.32 5.73 -5.82
C LEU A 192 -1.93 6.38 -5.69
N TYR A 193 -1.24 6.67 -6.80
CA TYR A 193 0.04 7.39 -6.78
C TYR A 193 -0.12 8.78 -6.16
N LEU A 194 -1.08 9.56 -6.66
CA LEU A 194 -1.35 10.91 -6.17
C LEU A 194 -1.75 10.92 -4.70
N TYR A 195 -2.60 9.98 -4.28
CA TYR A 195 -3.04 9.90 -2.89
C TYR A 195 -1.86 9.63 -1.94
N ASN A 196 -1.01 8.65 -2.27
CA ASN A 196 0.16 8.34 -1.45
C ASN A 196 1.18 9.49 -1.37
N ILE A 197 1.39 10.22 -2.47
CA ILE A 197 2.27 11.39 -2.48
C ILE A 197 1.67 12.56 -1.71
N THR A 198 0.38 12.84 -1.88
CA THR A 198 -0.33 13.87 -1.11
C THR A 198 -0.26 13.58 0.39
N GLU A 199 -0.46 12.32 0.80
CA GLU A 199 -0.28 11.92 2.19
C GLU A 199 1.17 12.14 2.67
N SER A 200 2.15 11.94 1.80
CA SER A 200 3.56 12.17 2.14
C SER A 200 3.85 13.66 2.33
N VAL A 201 3.24 14.55 1.52
CA VAL A 201 3.27 16.02 1.70
C VAL A 201 2.67 16.41 3.05
N ASN A 202 1.46 15.95 3.37
CA ASN A 202 0.80 16.27 4.63
C ASN A 202 1.66 15.83 5.83
N ARG A 203 2.23 14.62 5.77
CA ARG A 203 3.07 14.09 6.84
C ARG A 203 4.37 14.87 7.03
N ILE A 204 5.04 15.31 5.96
CA ILE A 204 6.28 16.10 6.11
C ILE A 204 5.98 17.53 6.56
N GLN A 205 4.87 18.13 6.13
CA GLN A 205 4.42 19.43 6.63
C GLN A 205 4.18 19.38 8.14
N ASN A 206 3.51 18.35 8.65
CA ASN A 206 3.33 18.15 10.09
C ASN A 206 4.66 18.00 10.84
N VAL A 207 5.66 17.33 10.24
CA VAL A 207 7.02 17.25 10.82
C VAL A 207 7.66 18.63 10.88
N ILE A 208 7.58 19.43 9.81
CA ILE A 208 8.13 20.79 9.75
C ILE A 208 7.48 21.68 10.81
N SER A 209 6.15 21.71 10.88
CA SER A 209 5.42 22.49 11.90
C SER A 209 5.76 22.04 13.33
N SER A 210 5.99 20.74 13.55
CA SER A 210 6.44 20.25 14.86
C SER A 210 7.85 20.76 15.19
N LEU A 211 8.78 20.71 14.23
CA LEU A 211 10.16 21.21 14.39
C LEU A 211 10.22 22.71 14.69
N GLU A 212 9.25 23.50 14.23
CA GLU A 212 9.17 24.93 14.52
C GLU A 212 8.94 25.23 16.01
N GLN A 213 8.30 24.31 16.72
CA GLN A 213 7.89 24.49 18.12
C GLN A 213 8.84 23.81 19.13
N LEU A 214 9.84 23.05 18.66
CA LEU A 214 10.76 22.32 19.55
C LEU A 214 11.78 23.23 20.23
N ASP A 215 12.14 22.87 21.46
CA ASP A 215 13.33 23.39 22.13
C ASP A 215 14.58 22.91 21.35
N PRO A 216 15.46 23.81 20.89
CA PRO A 216 16.72 23.44 20.23
C PRO A 216 17.64 22.52 21.05
N LYS A 217 17.42 22.40 22.37
CA LYS A 217 18.19 21.53 23.27
C LYS A 217 17.63 20.12 23.43
N ASP A 218 16.42 19.87 22.94
CA ASP A 218 15.79 18.55 23.03
C ASP A 218 16.25 17.66 21.87
N GLU A 219 17.48 17.14 21.97
CA GLU A 219 18.10 16.35 20.91
C GLU A 219 17.30 15.08 20.58
N ASP A 220 16.69 14.44 21.58
CA ASP A 220 15.91 13.22 21.40
C ASP A 220 14.67 13.46 20.55
N LEU A 221 13.88 14.50 20.86
CA LEU A 221 12.71 14.86 20.06
C LEU A 221 13.11 15.29 18.64
N ILE A 222 14.23 16.01 18.49
CA ILE A 222 14.71 16.40 17.17
C ILE A 222 15.07 15.15 16.35
N CYS A 223 15.80 14.19 16.93
CA CYS A 223 16.16 12.93 16.27
C CYS A 223 14.92 12.12 15.86
N GLU A 224 13.87 12.08 16.69
CA GLU A 224 12.60 11.44 16.35
C GLU A 224 11.98 12.05 15.08
N LYS A 225 11.99 13.38 14.96
CA LYS A 225 11.45 14.08 13.80
C LYS A 225 12.28 13.87 12.54
N VAL A 226 13.61 13.85 12.64
CA VAL A 226 14.49 13.49 11.51
C VAL A 226 14.19 12.07 11.03
N ASN A 227 14.11 11.09 11.95
CA ASN A 227 13.80 9.72 11.61
C ASN A 227 12.44 9.58 10.91
N THR A 228 11.46 10.40 11.32
CA THR A 228 10.16 10.48 10.67
C THR A 228 10.27 11.05 9.25
N ALA A 229 10.99 12.17 9.06
CA ALA A 229 11.24 12.76 7.74
C ALA A 229 11.96 11.79 6.79
N ARG A 230 12.97 11.08 7.31
CA ARG A 230 13.69 10.02 6.58
C ARG A 230 12.75 8.92 6.09
N ARG A 231 11.89 8.42 6.97
CA ARG A 231 10.91 7.38 6.61
C ARG A 231 9.91 7.87 5.55
N ILE A 232 9.50 9.14 5.61
CA ILE A 232 8.63 9.74 4.59
C ILE A 232 9.34 9.81 3.23
N LEU A 233 10.62 10.22 3.21
CA LEU A 233 11.42 10.22 1.98
C LEU A 233 11.59 8.80 1.42
N GLU A 234 11.85 7.80 2.27
CA GLU A 234 11.95 6.39 1.84
C GLU A 234 10.65 5.89 1.19
N ILE A 235 9.48 6.22 1.76
CA ILE A 235 8.18 5.89 1.17
C ILE A 235 8.01 6.61 -0.17
N THR A 236 8.35 7.90 -0.24
CA THR A 236 8.28 8.70 -1.47
C THR A 236 9.13 8.11 -2.58
N LEU A 237 10.39 7.76 -2.30
CA LEU A 237 11.30 7.16 -3.28
C LEU A 237 10.83 5.77 -3.72
N LYS A 238 10.16 5.02 -2.84
CA LYS A 238 9.50 3.77 -3.25
C LYS A 238 8.40 4.08 -4.28
N ILE A 239 7.48 4.97 -3.95
CA ILE A 239 6.40 5.37 -4.87
C ILE A 239 6.98 5.81 -6.23
N GLU A 240 8.04 6.63 -6.22
CA GLU A 240 8.70 7.06 -7.44
C GLU A 240 9.36 5.93 -8.24
N CYS A 241 10.04 5.00 -7.59
CA CYS A 241 10.61 3.84 -8.28
C CYS A 241 9.52 3.03 -9.00
N CYS A 242 8.35 2.89 -8.38
CA CYS A 242 7.21 2.23 -8.98
C CYS A 242 6.63 3.05 -10.14
N PHE A 243 6.35 4.33 -9.92
CA PHE A 243 5.82 5.26 -10.94
C PHE A 243 6.69 5.32 -12.20
N ARG A 244 8.03 5.30 -12.03
CA ARG A 244 9.00 5.32 -13.13
C ARG A 244 9.36 3.94 -13.67
N ASN A 245 8.71 2.87 -13.19
CA ASN A 245 8.96 1.48 -13.56
C ASN A 245 10.47 1.09 -13.49
N LEU A 246 11.15 1.50 -12.41
CA LEU A 246 12.57 1.24 -12.24
C LEU A 246 12.82 -0.22 -11.88
N LYS A 247 13.84 -0.82 -12.52
CA LYS A 247 14.30 -2.16 -12.16
C LYS A 247 15.05 -2.12 -10.83
N ILE A 248 14.52 -2.82 -9.84
CA ILE A 248 15.12 -2.93 -8.51
C ILE A 248 15.49 -4.38 -8.22
N ASN A 249 16.73 -4.58 -7.77
CA ASN A 249 17.23 -5.88 -7.35
C ASN A 249 17.05 -6.03 -5.83
N GLY A 250 16.65 -7.22 -5.37
CA GLY A 250 16.56 -7.57 -3.96
C GLY A 250 15.16 -7.40 -3.36
N ASN A 251 15.09 -7.29 -2.03
CA ASN A 251 13.83 -7.16 -1.31
C ASN A 251 13.38 -5.71 -1.23
N TYR A 252 12.58 -5.29 -2.20
CA TYR A 252 12.19 -3.89 -2.38
C TYR A 252 11.44 -3.30 -1.17
N SER A 253 10.52 -4.04 -0.56
CA SER A 253 9.75 -3.59 0.60
C SER A 253 10.64 -3.24 1.79
N GLU A 254 11.82 -3.86 1.90
CA GLU A 254 12.80 -3.69 2.98
C GLU A 254 13.93 -2.71 2.61
N MET A 255 13.92 -2.12 1.41
CA MET A 255 14.93 -1.12 1.04
C MET A 255 14.81 0.16 1.86
N LEU A 256 15.98 0.68 2.23
CA LEU A 256 16.18 1.94 2.96
C LEU A 256 16.65 3.07 2.03
N LEU A 257 16.87 4.25 2.59
CA LEU A 257 17.19 5.48 1.87
C LEU A 257 18.32 5.35 0.84
N GLY A 258 19.44 4.73 1.20
CA GLY A 258 20.62 4.62 0.33
C GLY A 258 20.32 3.88 -0.98
N PRO A 259 19.90 2.60 -0.94
CA PRO A 259 19.54 1.85 -2.13
C PRO A 259 18.43 2.49 -2.97
N LEU A 260 17.39 3.05 -2.34
CA LEU A 260 16.29 3.74 -3.04
C LEU A 260 16.79 4.99 -3.76
N SER A 261 17.59 5.81 -3.09
CA SER A 261 18.16 7.02 -3.69
C SER A 261 19.03 6.67 -4.89
N ASN A 262 19.84 5.62 -4.78
CA ASN A 262 20.69 5.18 -5.89
C ASN A 262 19.89 4.65 -7.08
N ALA A 263 18.72 4.06 -6.85
CA ALA A 263 17.83 3.64 -7.93
C ALA A 263 17.27 4.86 -8.68
N VAL A 264 16.71 5.84 -7.96
CA VAL A 264 16.09 7.03 -8.56
C VAL A 264 17.12 7.93 -9.25
N LYS A 265 18.34 8.06 -8.72
CA LYS A 265 19.42 8.87 -9.34
C LYS A 265 19.75 8.46 -10.77
N LYS A 266 19.50 7.20 -11.15
CA LYS A 266 19.79 6.71 -12.52
C LYS A 266 18.96 7.41 -13.59
N VAL A 267 17.83 7.99 -13.22
CA VAL A 267 16.88 8.63 -14.15
C VAL A 267 16.69 10.12 -13.86
N LYS A 268 17.48 10.69 -12.93
CA LYS A 268 17.44 12.11 -12.57
C LYS A 268 18.58 12.87 -13.25
N GLU A 269 18.34 14.14 -13.53
CA GLU A 269 19.35 15.11 -13.94
C GLU A 269 20.35 15.42 -12.80
N GLU A 270 21.50 16.00 -13.14
CA GLU A 270 22.61 16.16 -12.20
C GLU A 270 22.26 17.01 -10.97
N ASN A 271 21.56 18.13 -11.16
CA ASN A 271 21.10 18.97 -10.05
C ASN A 271 20.19 18.21 -9.08
N SER A 272 19.28 17.39 -9.61
CA SER A 272 18.40 16.54 -8.80
C SER A 272 19.19 15.45 -8.04
N LYS A 273 20.26 14.90 -8.63
CA LYS A 273 21.14 13.94 -7.94
C LYS A 273 21.90 14.61 -6.80
N ILE A 274 22.41 15.82 -7.00
CA ILE A 274 23.11 16.61 -5.97
C ILE A 274 22.18 16.89 -4.80
N SER A 275 20.95 17.37 -5.07
CA SER A 275 19.95 17.60 -4.03
C SER A 275 19.60 16.32 -3.26
N LEU A 276 19.41 15.19 -3.94
CA LEU A 276 19.11 13.92 -3.29
C LEU A 276 20.29 13.37 -2.46
N ASN A 277 21.53 13.56 -2.92
CA ASN A 277 22.73 13.27 -2.12
C ASN A 277 22.74 14.10 -0.85
N LYS A 278 22.52 15.41 -0.96
CA LYS A 278 22.58 16.32 0.18
C LYS A 278 21.47 16.04 1.20
N MET A 279 20.25 15.75 0.73
CA MET A 279 19.16 15.31 1.60
C MET A 279 19.53 14.04 2.36
N ALA A 280 20.06 13.03 1.65
CA ALA A 280 20.42 11.76 2.28
C ALA A 280 21.56 11.91 3.29
N GLU A 281 22.56 12.73 2.99
CA GLU A 281 23.65 13.07 3.92
C GLU A 281 23.10 13.68 5.22
N LEU A 282 22.28 14.73 5.11
CA LEU A 282 21.70 15.42 6.26
C LEU A 282 20.81 14.48 7.09
N LEU A 283 19.93 13.72 6.44
CA LEU A 283 19.03 12.79 7.14
C LEU A 283 19.79 11.64 7.81
N ASN A 284 20.89 11.15 7.22
CA ASN A 284 21.72 10.12 7.82
C ASN A 284 22.47 10.65 9.06
N GLU A 285 23.03 11.85 8.98
CA GLU A 285 23.83 12.47 10.05
C GLU A 285 23.08 12.56 11.39
N PHE A 286 21.78 12.85 11.35
CA PHE A 286 20.95 13.00 12.54
C PHE A 286 20.12 11.76 12.91
N SER A 287 20.17 10.69 12.09
CA SER A 287 19.44 9.43 12.36
C SER A 287 20.26 8.38 13.09
N HIS A 288 21.57 8.60 13.20
CA HIS A 288 22.52 7.73 13.88
C HIS A 288 23.22 8.53 14.97
N ASP A 289 23.66 7.84 16.02
CA ASP A 289 24.44 8.40 17.12
C ASP A 289 25.82 8.80 16.60
N SER A 290 25.88 9.96 15.92
CA SER A 290 27.02 10.39 15.11
C SER A 290 28.09 11.06 15.96
N GLY A 291 27.87 11.20 17.27
CA GLY A 291 28.73 11.92 18.20
C GLY A 291 28.81 13.42 17.92
N LYS A 292 27.94 13.96 17.06
CA LYS A 292 27.86 15.37 16.71
C LYS A 292 26.60 16.00 17.31
N PRO A 293 26.68 17.28 17.75
CA PRO A 293 25.50 18.00 18.21
C PRO A 293 24.42 18.07 17.13
N VAL A 294 23.17 17.84 17.53
CA VAL A 294 22.03 17.91 16.61
C VAL A 294 21.61 19.37 16.46
N GLU A 295 21.80 19.93 15.26
CA GLU A 295 21.41 21.32 14.99
C GLU A 295 19.99 21.40 14.41
N LEU A 296 19.03 21.90 15.20
CA LEU A 296 17.63 22.06 14.80
C LEU A 296 17.47 22.76 13.44
N ASN A 297 18.27 23.79 13.15
CA ASN A 297 18.20 24.51 11.87
C ASN A 297 18.60 23.64 10.68
N LYS A 298 19.62 22.77 10.82
CA LYS A 298 20.01 21.84 9.76
C LYS A 298 18.93 20.78 9.52
N VAL A 299 18.28 20.33 10.59
CA VAL A 299 17.15 19.40 10.51
C VAL A 299 15.95 20.03 9.80
N LYS A 300 15.62 21.29 10.12
CA LYS A 300 14.58 22.05 9.40
C LYS A 300 14.90 22.15 7.91
N VAL A 301 16.14 22.48 7.55
CA VAL A 301 16.57 22.50 6.14
C VAL A 301 16.38 21.15 5.48
N ALA A 302 16.81 20.05 6.12
CA ALA A 302 16.64 18.70 5.57
C ALA A 302 15.16 18.34 5.34
N ALA A 303 14.29 18.63 6.32
CA ALA A 303 12.86 18.37 6.20
C ALA A 303 12.20 19.21 5.08
N THR A 304 12.57 20.48 4.94
CA THR A 304 12.09 21.34 3.86
C THR A 304 12.55 20.85 2.49
N MET A 305 13.79 20.37 2.36
CA MET A 305 14.26 19.77 1.10
C MET A 305 13.43 18.52 0.73
N VAL A 306 13.06 17.69 1.72
CA VAL A 306 12.17 16.55 1.52
C VAL A 306 10.79 17.00 1.04
N LEU A 307 10.21 18.03 1.64
CA LEU A 307 8.93 18.59 1.20
C LEU A 307 9.01 19.05 -0.27
N VAL A 308 10.01 19.86 -0.62
CA VAL A 308 10.20 20.34 -2.00
C VAL A 308 10.33 19.16 -2.97
N TYR A 309 11.06 18.12 -2.60
CA TYR A 309 11.20 16.92 -3.43
C TYR A 309 9.84 16.23 -3.69
N ILE A 310 9.05 16.04 -2.62
CA ILE A 310 7.74 15.38 -2.72
C ILE A 310 6.78 16.21 -3.57
N GLU A 311 6.73 17.53 -3.37
CA GLU A 311 5.87 18.43 -4.16
C GLU A 311 6.25 18.45 -5.65
N LEU A 312 7.54 18.39 -5.97
CA LEU A 312 7.99 18.29 -7.37
C LEU A 312 7.54 16.96 -7.99
N LEU A 313 7.71 15.85 -7.28
CA LEU A 313 7.22 14.55 -7.74
C LEU A 313 5.70 14.52 -7.89
N GLU A 314 4.96 15.15 -6.96
CA GLU A 314 3.50 15.28 -7.05
C GLU A 314 3.09 15.99 -8.35
N ARG A 315 3.76 17.10 -8.67
CA ARG A 315 3.52 17.84 -9.92
C ARG A 315 3.82 16.99 -11.15
N GLU A 316 4.93 16.24 -11.15
CA GLU A 316 5.26 15.31 -12.23
C GLU A 316 4.17 14.26 -12.44
N ILE A 317 3.69 13.64 -11.35
CA ILE A 317 2.60 12.63 -11.41
C ILE A 317 1.32 13.28 -11.92
N ARG A 318 0.95 14.46 -11.43
CA ARG A 318 -0.25 15.19 -11.91
C ARG A 318 -0.17 15.50 -13.40
N LEU A 319 1.01 15.92 -13.88
CA LEU A 319 1.24 16.22 -15.30
C LEU A 319 1.18 14.96 -16.19
N ALA A 320 1.61 13.82 -15.66
CA ALA A 320 1.53 12.54 -16.37
C ALA A 320 0.13 11.92 -16.31
N SER A 321 -0.62 12.17 -15.23
CA SER A 321 -1.96 11.63 -15.02
C SER A 321 -2.99 12.26 -15.93
N ARG A 322 -3.99 11.47 -16.32
CA ARG A 322 -5.14 11.96 -17.10
C ARG A 322 -6.20 12.66 -16.24
N PHE A 323 -6.07 12.58 -14.91
CA PHE A 323 -6.89 13.30 -13.95
C PHE A 323 -6.60 14.81 -14.03
N ARG A 324 -7.49 15.56 -14.68
CA ARG A 324 -7.57 17.02 -14.60
C ARG A 324 -8.79 17.44 -13.82
#